data_AF-A0A3S3UDW6-F1
#
_entry.id   AF-A0A3S3UDW6-F1
#
_cell.length_a   1.000
_cell.length_b   1.000
_cell.length_c   1.000
_cell.angle_alpha   90.00
_cell.angle_beta   90.00
_cell.angle_gamma   90.00
#
_symmetry.space_group_name_H-M   'P 1'
#
loop_
_entity.id
_entity.type
_entity.pdbx_description
1 polymer ?
#
loop_
_entity_poly.entity_id
_entity_poly.type
_entity_poly.pdbx_seq_one_letter_code
_entity_poly.pdbx_strand_id
1 'polypeptide(L)'
;MNREQALSFLRTVLQVGGGIAVGRGWIGADEMTALAGAVLTLAATAWSLYARRDAGLVAAAATVPEVHRIVAAPRLADAVPSGKVRAQP
;
A
#
# COMPACT_ATOMS: atom_id res chain seq x y z
N MET A 1 -14.79 10.14 5.41
CA MET A 1 -13.72 10.21 4.39
C MET A 1 -13.12 8.81 4.28
N ASN A 2 -13.16 8.20 3.09
CA ASN A 2 -12.57 6.87 2.91
C ASN A 2 -11.03 6.95 2.77
N ARG A 3 -10.34 5.82 2.90
CA ARG A 3 -8.87 5.76 2.84
C ARG A 3 -8.32 6.32 1.53
N GLU A 4 -8.99 6.05 0.41
CA GLU A 4 -8.59 6.50 -0.92
C GLU A 4 -8.67 8.02 -1.07
N GLN A 5 -9.75 8.63 -0.58
CA GLN A 5 -9.96 10.07 -0.55
C GLN A 5 -8.92 10.77 0.32
N ALA A 6 -8.61 10.22 1.50
CA ALA A 6 -7.60 10.80 2.39
C ALA A 6 -6.19 10.76 1.76
N LEU A 7 -5.83 9.63 1.14
CA LEU A 7 -4.55 9.48 0.44
C LEU A 7 -4.47 10.36 -0.81
N SER A 8 -5.56 10.48 -1.56
CA SER A 8 -5.64 11.37 -2.72
C SER A 8 -5.46 12.83 -2.30
N PHE A 9 -6.12 13.26 -1.23
CA PHE A 9 -5.97 14.60 -0.69
C PHE A 9 -4.55 14.88 -0.22
N LEU A 10 -3.96 13.96 0.55
CA LEU A 10 -2.57 14.08 1.02
C LEU A 10 -1.59 14.20 -0.15
N ARG A 11 -1.76 13.39 -1.19
CA ARG A 11 -0.93 13.46 -2.41
C ARG A 11 -1.00 14.84 -3.04
N THR A 12 -2.20 15.39 -3.21
CA THR A 12 -2.39 16.72 -3.81
C THR A 12 -1.72 17.80 -2.97
N VAL A 13 -1.87 17.75 -1.64
CA VAL A 13 -1.22 18.71 -0.74
C VAL A 13 0.31 18.62 -0.84
N LEU A 14 0.88 17.40 -0.88
CA LEU A 14 2.32 17.20 -1.04
C LEU A 14 2.83 17.69 -2.40
N GLN A 15 2.08 17.47 -3.48
CA GLN A 15 2.44 17.95 -4.81
C GLN A 15 2.45 19.47 -4.89
N VAL A 16 1.40 20.12 -4.39
CA VAL A 16 1.30 21.59 -4.36
C VAL A 16 2.36 22.19 -3.43
N GLY A 17 2.53 21.62 -2.24
CA GLY A 17 3.53 22.07 -1.27
C GLY A 17 4.96 21.96 -1.80
N GLY A 18 5.28 20.85 -2.46
CA GLY A 18 6.58 20.66 -3.12
C GLY A 18 6.85 21.66 -4.24
N GLY A 19 5.86 21.93 -5.10
CA GLY A 19 5.97 22.94 -6.15
C GLY A 19 6.19 24.35 -5.61
N ILE A 20 5.49 24.72 -4.53
CA ILE A 20 5.66 26.03 -3.87
C ILE A 20 7.03 26.13 -3.20
N ALA A 21 7.50 25.07 -2.54
CA ALA A 21 8.80 25.05 -1.88
C ALA A 21 9.96 25.28 -2.87
N VAL A 22 9.91 24.63 -4.03
CA VAL A 22 10.88 24.86 -5.12
C VAL A 22 10.72 26.27 -5.70
N GLY A 23 9.49 26.70 -5.97
CA GLY A 23 9.22 28.03 -6.55
C GLY A 23 9.63 29.20 -5.66
N ARG A 24 9.67 29.03 -4.33
CA ARG A 24 10.18 30.03 -3.37
C ARG A 24 11.68 29.90 -3.08
N GLY A 25 12.36 28.90 -3.65
CA GLY A 25 13.78 28.63 -3.43
C GLY A 25 14.10 28.07 -2.04
N TRP A 26 13.11 27.50 -1.33
CA TRP A 26 13.35 26.84 -0.04
C TRP A 26 14.11 25.52 -0.19
N ILE A 27 13.91 24.85 -1.34
CA ILE A 27 14.55 23.60 -1.72
C ILE A 27 14.93 23.70 -3.20
N GLY A 28 16.10 23.21 -3.58
CA GLY A 28 16.54 23.15 -4.98
C GLY A 28 15.73 22.15 -5.81
N ALA A 29 15.61 22.37 -7.12
CA ALA A 29 14.87 21.46 -8.00
C ALA A 29 15.45 20.03 -7.99
N ASP A 30 16.78 19.90 -7.94
CA ASP A 30 17.47 18.61 -7.86
C ASP A 30 17.17 17.89 -6.55
N GLU A 31 17.14 18.64 -5.45
CA GLU A 31 16.89 18.14 -4.10
C GLU A 31 15.44 17.68 -3.93
N MET A 32 14.49 18.43 -4.51
CA MET A 32 13.08 18.03 -4.58
C MET A 32 12.87 16.78 -5.44
N THR A 33 13.61 16.65 -6.55
CA THR A 33 13.55 15.48 -7.42
C THR A 33 14.09 14.23 -6.70
N ALA A 34 15.22 14.36 -6.01
CA ALA A 34 15.78 13.30 -5.20
C ALA A 34 14.83 12.88 -4.07
N LEU A 35 14.23 13.86 -3.36
CA LEU A 35 13.26 13.60 -2.30
C LEU A 35 12.02 12.86 -2.83
N ALA A 36 11.46 13.31 -3.95
CA ALA A 36 10.31 12.66 -4.57
C ALA A 36 10.63 11.21 -4.97
N GLY A 37 11.80 10.98 -5.57
CA GLY A 37 12.27 9.64 -5.92
C GLY A 37 12.45 8.74 -4.70
N ALA A 38 13.04 9.25 -3.63
CA ALA A 38 13.22 8.53 -2.37
C ALA A 38 11.87 8.16 -1.73
N VAL A 39 10.94 9.11 -1.63
CA VAL A 39 9.60 8.88 -1.05
C VAL A 39 8.82 7.84 -1.85
N LEU A 40 8.85 7.93 -3.19
CA LEU A 40 8.18 6.94 -4.04
C LEU A 40 8.79 5.54 -3.89
N THR A 41 10.11 5.44 -3.85
CA THR A 41 10.83 4.18 -3.64
C THR A 41 10.48 3.55 -2.30
N LEU A 42 10.49 4.34 -1.22
CA LEU A 42 10.13 3.88 0.12
C LEU A 42 8.66 3.44 0.19
N ALA A 43 7.75 4.21 -0.41
CA ALA A 43 6.34 3.86 -0.45
C ALA A 43 6.09 2.56 -1.22
N ALA A 44 6.72 2.39 -2.38
CA ALA A 44 6.64 1.16 -3.18
C ALA A 44 7.24 -0.04 -2.43
N THR A 45 8.36 0.16 -1.71
CA THR A 45 9.00 -0.88 -0.90
C THR A 45 8.10 -1.30 0.26
N ALA A 46 7.56 -0.34 1.01
CA ALA A 46 6.63 -0.60 2.11
C ALA A 46 5.37 -1.32 1.62
N TRP A 47 4.82 -0.90 0.47
CA TRP A 47 3.69 -1.59 -0.16
C TRP A 47 4.03 -3.01 -0.59
N SER A 48 5.20 -3.22 -1.20
CA SER A 48 5.66 -4.55 -1.62
C SER A 48 5.78 -5.50 -0.43
N LEU A 49 6.39 -5.06 0.68
CA LEU A 49 6.47 -5.83 1.92
C LEU A 49 5.09 -6.12 2.51
N TYR A 50 4.20 -5.11 2.52
CA TYR A 50 2.85 -5.26 3.01
C TYR A 50 2.01 -6.24 2.16
N ALA A 51 2.10 -6.16 0.84
CA ALA A 51 1.35 -7.01 -0.08
C ALA A 51 1.85 -8.46 -0.07
N ARG A 52 3.16 -8.65 0.11
CA ARG A 52 3.81 -9.98 0.12
C ARG A 52 3.76 -10.69 1.47
N ARG A 53 3.22 -10.08 2.53
CA ARG A 53 2.96 -10.79 3.79
C ARG A 53 2.02 -11.98 3.54
N ASP A 54 2.14 -13.03 4.33
CA ASP A 54 1.34 -14.25 4.16
C ASP A 54 -0.16 -13.98 4.05
N ALA A 55 -0.69 -13.07 4.88
CA ALA A 55 -2.10 -12.68 4.84
C ALA A 55 -2.48 -11.95 3.55
N GLY A 56 -1.57 -11.16 2.97
CA GLY A 56 -1.76 -10.48 1.69
C GLY A 56 -1.81 -11.45 0.53
N LEU A 57 -0.93 -12.46 0.53
CA LEU A 57 -0.92 -13.52 -0.49
C LEU A 57 -2.18 -14.39 -0.42
N VAL A 58 -2.60 -14.79 0.79
CA VAL A 58 -3.84 -15.56 0.98
C VAL A 58 -5.08 -14.74 0.61
N ALA A 59 -5.13 -13.46 0.98
CA ALA A 59 -6.21 -12.56 0.57
C ALA A 59 -6.26 -12.41 -0.95
N ALA A 60 -5.12 -12.23 -1.62
CA ALA A 60 -5.04 -12.14 -3.07
C ALA A 60 -5.53 -13.45 -3.73
N ALA A 61 -5.08 -14.61 -3.25
CA ALA A 61 -5.57 -15.90 -3.75
C ALA A 61 -7.08 -16.07 -3.56
N ALA A 62 -7.66 -15.54 -2.48
CA ALA A 62 -9.10 -15.63 -2.24
C ALA A 62 -9.94 -14.80 -3.25
N THR A 63 -9.36 -13.77 -3.84
CA THR A 63 -10.04 -12.97 -4.89
C THR A 63 -10.13 -13.67 -6.25
N VAL A 64 -9.35 -14.73 -6.46
CA VAL A 64 -9.35 -15.51 -7.71
C VAL A 64 -10.67 -16.31 -7.82
N PRO A 65 -11.47 -16.14 -8.89
CA PRO A 65 -12.76 -16.81 -9.05
C PRO A 65 -12.66 -18.34 -8.99
N GLU A 66 -11.62 -18.91 -9.57
CA GLU A 66 -11.35 -20.34 -9.68
C GLU A 66 -10.94 -20.98 -8.34
N VAL A 67 -10.50 -20.16 -7.37
CA VAL A 67 -10.16 -20.64 -6.04
C VAL A 67 -11.43 -20.79 -5.22
N HIS A 68 -11.80 -22.04 -4.94
CA HIS A 68 -12.99 -22.36 -4.15
C HIS A 68 -12.70 -22.55 -2.65
N ARG A 69 -11.47 -22.96 -2.29
CA ARG A 69 -11.07 -23.21 -0.89
C ARG A 69 -9.58 -22.94 -0.68
N ILE A 70 -9.26 -22.28 0.43
CA ILE A 70 -7.90 -22.11 0.94
C ILE A 70 -7.88 -22.60 2.39
N VAL A 71 -6.98 -23.55 2.70
CA VAL A 71 -6.74 -24.03 4.06
C VAL A 71 -5.48 -23.35 4.57
N ALA A 72 -5.59 -22.65 5.70
CA ALA A 72 -4.50 -21.90 6.30
C ALA A 72 -4.41 -22.18 7.80
N ALA A 73 -3.27 -21.85 8.41
CA ALA A 73 -3.12 -21.89 9.87
C ALA A 73 -4.20 -20.99 10.53
N PRO A 74 -4.71 -21.34 11.73
CA PRO A 74 -5.82 -20.62 12.37
C PRO A 74 -5.60 -19.10 12.45
N ARG A 75 -4.41 -18.69 12.92
CA ARG A 75 -4.03 -17.27 13.03
C ARG A 75 -4.10 -16.52 11.69
N LEU A 76 -3.81 -17.20 10.59
CA LEU A 76 -3.81 -16.62 9.25
C LEU A 76 -5.22 -16.59 8.64
N ALA A 77 -6.03 -17.61 8.94
CA ALA A 77 -7.45 -17.62 8.58
C ALA A 77 -8.22 -16.49 9.28
N ASP A 78 -7.94 -16.24 10.55
CA ASP A 78 -8.55 -15.13 11.31
C ASP A 78 -8.14 -13.75 10.76
N ALA A 79 -6.91 -13.64 10.25
CA ALA A 79 -6.37 -12.41 9.68
C ALA A 79 -6.90 -12.09 8.28
N VAL A 80 -7.52 -13.05 7.58
CA VAL A 80 -8.03 -12.88 6.21
C VAL A 80 -9.54 -13.10 6.18
N PRO A 81 -10.36 -12.03 6.23
CA PRO A 81 -11.82 -12.15 6.20
C PRO A 81 -12.29 -12.54 4.80
N SER A 82 -12.41 -13.85 4.53
CA SER A 82 -12.94 -14.42 3.30
C SER A 82 -13.63 -15.75 3.53
N GLY A 83 -14.84 -15.94 2.96
CA GLY A 83 -15.60 -17.20 3.07
C GLY A 83 -14.92 -18.42 2.41
N LYS A 84 -13.87 -18.18 1.61
CA LYS A 84 -13.05 -19.23 0.97
C LYS A 84 -11.90 -19.71 1.85
N VAL A 85 -11.49 -18.92 2.85
CA VAL A 85 -10.36 -19.24 3.73
C VAL A 85 -10.87 -19.93 4.98
N ARG A 86 -10.29 -21.09 5.33
CA ARG A 86 -10.65 -21.85 6.53
C ARG A 86 -9.42 -22.26 7.31
N ALA A 87 -9.56 -22.33 8.63
CA ALA A 87 -8.54 -22.88 9.51
C ALA A 87 -8.32 -24.37 9.22
N GLN A 88 -7.06 -24.80 9.27
CA GLN A 88 -6.71 -26.22 9.25
C GLN A 88 -7.29 -26.91 10.50
N PRO A 89 -7.93 -28.08 10.35
CA PRO A 89 -8.42 -28.87 11.49
C PRO A 89 -7.30 -29.41 12.36
#